data_AF-A0A3B0W8A4-F1
#
_entry.id   AF-A0A3B0W8A4-F1
#
_cell.length_a   1.000
_cell.length_b   1.000
_cell.length_c   1.000
_cell.angle_alpha   90.00
_cell.angle_beta   90.00
_cell.angle_gamma   90.00
#
_symmetry.space_group_name_H-M   'P 1'
#
loop_
_entity.id
_entity.type
_entity.pdbx_description
1 polymer ?
#
loop_
_entity_poly.entity_id
_entity_poly.type
_entity_poly.pdbx_seq_one_letter_code
_entity_poly.pdbx_strand_id
1 'polypeptide(L)'
;MLVICEDCAKKYNIDESRIQGARARFICKKCGHIIIVNKPEPPGSPVSSSRPLPGDSTIDLVKEMQGAAPPHVREEKPEPSASATPQQIQEEQKPPPGPEPAPDTGEKEKDGGLPVSMHFIFALLYTIISTIGVLGYLYFANVSNRQLDLRTDVIVTSFSLVGVVAVVGIVIFLFLSRLIAKPLGELTAAANRINNGGLDFPIVSRGPREVRELAAALERMRLSCRK
;
A
#
# COMPACT_ATOMS: atom_id res chain seq x y z
N MET A 1 16.31 16.89 17.47
CA MET A 1 15.75 17.29 16.15
C MET A 1 14.24 17.04 16.12
N LEU A 2 13.48 17.78 15.32
CA LEU A 2 12.04 17.57 15.13
C LEU A 2 11.78 16.79 13.85
N VAL A 3 11.04 15.69 13.96
CA VAL A 3 10.67 14.80 12.84
C VAL A 3 9.16 14.68 12.77
N ILE A 4 8.60 14.80 11.58
CA ILE A 4 7.15 14.75 11.34
C ILE A 4 6.85 13.42 10.65
N CYS A 5 5.84 12.69 11.16
CA CYS A 5 5.36 11.48 10.50
C CYS A 5 4.68 11.82 9.17
N GLU A 6 5.08 11.14 8.10
CA GLU A 6 4.54 11.34 6.75
C GLU A 6 3.05 10.96 6.66
N ASP A 7 2.61 9.91 7.35
CA ASP A 7 1.21 9.44 7.25
C ASP A 7 0.21 10.24 8.07
N CYS A 8 0.59 10.74 9.26
CA CYS A 8 -0.38 11.32 10.22
C CYS A 8 -0.03 12.72 10.72
N ALA A 9 1.02 13.33 10.17
CA ALA A 9 1.55 14.66 10.50
C ALA A 9 1.89 14.89 11.99
N LYS A 10 2.02 13.81 12.78
CA LYS A 10 2.40 13.93 14.19
C LYS A 10 3.87 14.30 14.31
N LYS A 11 4.14 15.37 15.07
CA LYS A 11 5.50 15.87 15.35
C LYS A 11 6.11 15.10 16.50
N TYR A 12 7.35 14.65 16.34
CA TYR A 12 8.16 14.00 17.36
C TYR A 12 9.43 14.82 17.62
N ASN A 13 9.75 15.04 18.89
CA ASN A 13 11.04 15.60 19.29
C ASN A 13 11.94 14.43 19.70
N ILE A 14 13.04 14.25 18.96
CA ILE A 14 13.97 13.13 19.15
C ILE A 14 15.30 13.68 19.66
N ASP A 15 15.73 13.14 20.79
CA ASP A 15 17.04 13.38 21.37
C ASP A 15 18.13 12.65 20.56
N GLU A 16 19.08 13.36 19.97
CA GLU A 16 20.19 12.77 19.19
C GLU A 16 21.13 11.87 20.00
N SER A 17 21.11 12.02 21.33
CA SER A 17 21.89 11.19 22.25
C SER A 17 21.35 9.76 22.37
N ARG A 18 20.06 9.52 22.06
CA ARG A 18 19.44 8.19 22.12
C ARG A 18 19.54 7.39 20.81
N ILE A 19 19.99 8.02 19.73
CA ILE A 19 20.15 7.36 18.43
C ILE A 19 21.48 6.60 18.43
N GLN A 20 21.40 5.26 18.43
CA GLN A 20 22.55 4.38 18.33
C GLN A 20 22.91 4.18 16.85
N GLY A 21 24.09 4.64 16.43
CA GLY A 21 24.59 4.49 15.05
C GLY A 21 24.12 5.58 14.08
N ALA A 22 24.29 5.32 12.78
CA ALA A 22 23.99 6.29 11.70
C ALA A 22 22.50 6.44 11.39
N ARG A 23 21.67 5.43 11.72
CA ARG A 23 20.23 5.42 11.46
C ARG A 23 19.46 4.89 12.65
N ALA A 24 18.41 5.61 13.08
CA ALA A 24 17.42 5.10 14.02
C ALA A 24 16.09 4.83 13.28
N ARG A 25 15.46 3.70 13.61
CA ARG A 25 14.11 3.35 13.18
C ARG A 25 13.18 3.38 14.39
N PHE A 26 12.05 4.06 14.29
CA PHE A 26 11.02 4.04 15.32
C PHE A 26 9.63 4.03 14.72
N ILE A 27 8.66 3.56 15.49
CA ILE A 27 7.27 3.41 15.07
C ILE A 27 6.47 4.60 15.59
N CYS A 28 5.72 5.26 14.70
CA CYS A 28 4.80 6.33 15.05
C CYS A 28 3.69 5.78 15.97
N LYS A 29 3.60 6.30 17.20
CA LYS A 29 2.57 5.89 18.18
C LYS A 29 1.13 6.23 17.77
N LYS A 30 0.91 7.03 16.72
CA LYS A 30 -0.44 7.44 16.26
C LYS A 30 -0.98 6.55 15.15
N CYS A 31 -0.16 6.21 14.14
CA CYS A 31 -0.61 5.45 12.96
C CYS A 31 0.18 4.15 12.71
N GLY A 32 1.25 3.87 13.46
CA GLY A 32 2.07 2.67 13.25
C GLY A 32 3.12 2.78 12.13
N HIS A 33 3.22 3.92 11.45
CA HIS A 33 4.22 4.13 10.40
C HIS A 33 5.66 4.08 10.92
N ILE A 34 6.56 3.44 10.18
CA ILE A 34 7.98 3.30 10.54
C ILE A 34 8.76 4.49 9.99
N ILE A 35 9.28 5.33 10.87
CA ILE A 35 10.08 6.51 10.52
C ILE A 35 11.55 6.17 10.67
N ILE A 36 12.34 6.46 9.63
CA ILE A 36 13.80 6.26 9.60
C ILE A 36 14.47 7.63 9.63
N VAL A 37 15.31 7.87 10.64
CA VAL A 37 16.02 9.14 10.80
C VAL A 37 17.53 8.89 10.73
N ASN A 38 18.19 9.60 9.82
CA ASN A 38 19.64 9.57 9.68
C ASN A 38 20.24 10.62 10.61
N LYS A 39 21.26 10.25 11.39
CA LYS A 39 22.01 11.20 12.21
C LYS A 39 22.95 11.98 11.28
N PRO A 40 22.91 13.33 11.26
CA PRO A 40 23.89 14.10 10.50
C PRO A 40 25.29 13.80 11.06
N GLU A 41 26.21 13.39 10.18
CA GLU A 41 27.59 13.14 10.57
C GLU A 41 28.26 14.46 10.99
N PRO A 42 29.04 14.49 12.09
CA PRO A 42 29.80 15.67 12.44
C PRO A 42 30.81 15.97 11.32
N PRO A 43 30.96 17.24 10.89
CA PRO A 43 31.91 17.60 9.85
C PRO A 43 33.34 17.41 10.36
N GLY A 44 33.94 16.24 10.12
CA GLY A 44 35.33 15.97 10.51
C GLY A 44 35.71 14.52 10.77
N SER A 45 35.41 13.58 9.88
CA SER A 45 36.19 12.33 9.81
C SER A 45 36.23 11.73 8.41
N PRO A 46 37.40 11.21 7.98
CA PRO A 46 37.66 10.85 6.60
C PRO A 46 36.94 9.57 6.17
N VAL A 47 36.36 9.66 4.98
CA VAL A 47 35.73 8.58 4.22
C VAL A 47 36.76 7.48 3.93
N SER A 48 36.53 6.28 4.45
CA SER A 48 37.21 5.06 4.02
C SER A 48 36.67 4.66 2.65
N SER A 49 37.40 5.08 1.62
CA SER A 49 37.18 4.72 0.22
C SER A 49 37.70 3.31 -0.03
N SER A 50 36.80 2.33 -0.17
CA SER A 50 37.15 1.02 -0.70
C SER A 50 37.35 1.14 -2.22
N ARG A 51 38.60 0.90 -2.62
CA ARG A 51 39.14 0.88 -3.98
C ARG A 51 38.72 -0.39 -4.72
N PRO A 52 38.21 -0.34 -5.97
CA PRO A 52 38.22 -1.49 -6.87
C PRO A 52 39.53 -1.49 -7.70
N LEU A 53 40.22 -2.63 -7.74
CA LEU A 53 41.37 -2.87 -8.62
C LEU A 53 40.93 -3.03 -10.10
N PRO A 54 41.80 -2.69 -11.07
CA PRO A 54 41.55 -2.86 -12.50
C PRO A 54 42.22 -4.12 -13.09
N GLY A 55 41.66 -4.60 -14.21
CA GLY A 55 42.19 -5.63 -15.11
C GLY A 55 41.17 -6.74 -15.39
N ASP A 56 40.98 -7.26 -16.59
CA ASP A 56 41.54 -7.01 -17.92
C ASP A 56 40.67 -7.82 -18.91
N SER A 57 40.71 -7.43 -20.19
CA SER A 57 40.47 -8.25 -21.39
C SER A 57 39.03 -8.44 -21.91
N THR A 58 38.70 -7.53 -22.83
CA THR A 58 38.35 -7.78 -24.24
C THR A 58 37.34 -8.89 -24.58
N ILE A 59 36.27 -8.50 -25.29
CA ILE A 59 36.01 -8.94 -26.67
C ILE A 59 34.96 -7.99 -27.28
N ASP A 60 35.34 -7.46 -28.44
CA ASP A 60 34.50 -6.86 -29.47
C ASP A 60 33.20 -7.62 -29.70
N LEU A 61 32.05 -6.93 -29.68
CA LEU A 61 31.07 -7.16 -30.73
C LEU A 61 30.08 -5.98 -30.86
N VAL A 62 29.91 -5.59 -32.12
CA VAL A 62 28.84 -4.74 -32.67
C VAL A 62 29.06 -3.22 -32.57
N LYS A 63 30.04 -2.82 -33.37
CA LYS A 63 29.97 -1.72 -34.33
C LYS A 63 28.63 -1.74 -35.11
N GLU A 64 28.18 -0.54 -35.46
CA GLU A 64 27.01 -0.18 -36.30
C GLU A 64 25.64 -0.16 -35.61
N MET A 65 25.15 1.04 -35.29
CA MET A 65 24.21 1.75 -36.17
C MET A 65 23.86 3.12 -35.57
N GLN A 66 23.61 4.08 -36.46
CA GLN A 66 22.98 5.39 -36.25
C GLN A 66 23.92 6.52 -35.82
N GLY A 67 24.57 7.08 -36.85
CA GLY A 67 24.90 8.48 -36.86
C GLY A 67 23.66 9.35 -36.99
N ALA A 68 23.66 10.46 -36.26
CA ALA A 68 23.21 11.78 -36.70
C ALA A 68 23.48 12.76 -35.54
N ALA A 69 24.43 13.65 -35.75
CA ALA A 69 24.63 14.86 -34.94
C ALA A 69 24.50 16.07 -35.88
N PRO A 70 24.42 17.31 -35.38
CA PRO A 70 23.18 18.03 -35.05
C PRO A 70 23.07 19.34 -35.86
N PRO A 71 22.16 20.25 -35.50
CA PRO A 71 22.68 21.60 -35.26
C PRO A 71 22.13 22.31 -34.00
N HIS A 72 23.07 23.04 -33.41
CA HIS A 72 23.00 24.19 -32.49
C HIS A 72 21.76 25.09 -32.55
N VAL A 73 21.26 25.51 -31.38
CA VAL A 73 20.90 26.91 -30.98
C VAL A 73 20.84 26.93 -29.43
N ARG A 74 21.87 27.41 -28.71
CA ARG A 74 22.16 28.78 -28.21
C ARG A 74 21.36 29.18 -26.95
N GLU A 75 22.13 29.39 -25.88
CA GLU A 75 21.80 30.03 -24.60
C GLU A 75 21.22 31.43 -24.74
N GLU A 76 20.30 31.80 -23.83
CA GLU A 76 20.28 33.14 -23.25
C GLU A 76 19.67 33.15 -21.83
N LYS A 77 20.48 33.61 -20.88
CA LYS A 77 20.17 34.07 -19.51
C LYS A 77 20.09 35.61 -19.60
N PRO A 78 19.16 36.32 -18.92
CA PRO A 78 19.54 37.07 -17.71
C PRO A 78 18.47 37.23 -16.60
N GLU A 79 18.99 37.61 -15.43
CA GLU A 79 18.35 37.85 -14.12
C GLU A 79 17.66 39.26 -14.02
N PRO A 80 17.53 39.90 -12.83
CA PRO A 80 16.31 40.00 -12.04
C PRO A 80 15.80 41.45 -11.91
N SER A 81 14.58 41.65 -11.43
CA SER A 81 14.14 43.00 -11.02
C SER A 81 13.41 42.94 -9.69
N ALA A 82 14.04 43.53 -8.69
CA ALA A 82 13.46 43.90 -7.41
C ALA A 82 12.60 45.16 -7.59
N SER A 83 11.48 45.26 -6.87
CA SER A 83 11.20 46.41 -5.99
C SER A 83 9.85 46.27 -5.28
N ALA A 84 9.82 46.79 -4.04
CA ALA A 84 8.69 47.35 -3.30
C ALA A 84 7.78 46.43 -2.43
N THR A 85 8.19 46.28 -1.16
CA THR A 85 7.33 46.44 0.04
C THR A 85 7.58 47.89 0.55
N PRO A 86 6.79 48.56 1.44
CA PRO A 86 5.64 48.13 2.27
C PRO A 86 4.47 49.16 2.40
N GLN A 87 3.22 48.70 2.62
CA GLN A 87 2.24 49.50 3.38
C GLN A 87 1.34 48.62 4.26
N GLN A 88 1.31 48.99 5.54
CA GLN A 88 0.48 48.49 6.64
C GLN A 88 -0.99 48.90 6.46
N ILE A 89 -1.95 48.02 6.72
CA ILE A 89 -3.30 48.35 7.26
C ILE A 89 -3.81 47.18 8.13
N GLN A 90 -3.95 47.45 9.44
CA GLN A 90 -4.94 47.02 10.47
C GLN A 90 -5.31 45.52 10.57
N GLU A 91 -5.08 44.84 11.70
CA GLU A 91 -5.68 44.99 13.04
C GLU A 91 -7.19 44.71 13.08
N GLU A 92 -7.53 43.64 13.81
CA GLU A 92 -8.81 43.38 14.49
C GLU A 92 -10.06 43.00 13.67
N GLN A 93 -10.33 41.70 13.54
CA GLN A 93 -11.65 41.20 13.93
C GLN A 93 -11.67 39.70 14.32
N LYS A 94 -11.90 39.50 15.61
CA LYS A 94 -12.23 38.25 16.29
C LYS A 94 -13.55 37.67 15.74
N PRO A 95 -13.62 36.40 15.30
CA PRO A 95 -14.88 35.78 14.92
C PRO A 95 -15.79 35.60 16.16
N PRO A 96 -17.12 35.80 16.04
CA PRO A 96 -18.06 35.59 17.13
C PRO A 96 -18.15 34.10 17.54
N PRO A 97 -18.53 33.80 18.80
CA PRO A 97 -18.67 32.43 19.27
C PRO A 97 -19.89 31.79 18.59
N GLY A 98 -19.64 30.87 17.67
CA GLY A 98 -20.67 30.00 17.10
C GLY A 98 -21.18 29.00 18.16
N PRO A 99 -22.41 28.47 17.99
CA PRO A 99 -23.05 27.61 18.98
C PRO A 99 -22.22 26.36 19.28
N GLU A 100 -22.09 26.04 20.55
CA GLU A 100 -21.46 24.82 21.04
C GLU A 100 -22.02 23.59 20.30
N PRO A 101 -21.18 22.73 19.68
CA PRO A 101 -21.64 21.43 19.25
C PRO A 101 -21.98 20.62 20.51
N ALA A 102 -23.22 20.12 20.53
CA ALA A 102 -23.76 19.22 21.53
C ALA A 102 -22.78 18.07 21.87
N PRO A 103 -22.81 17.55 23.11
CA PRO A 103 -21.92 16.49 23.53
C PRO A 103 -22.23 15.23 22.71
N ASP A 104 -21.32 14.88 21.81
CA ASP A 104 -21.30 13.59 21.14
C ASP A 104 -21.05 12.53 22.21
N THR A 105 -22.14 11.95 22.69
CA THR A 105 -22.15 10.82 23.62
C THR A 105 -21.37 9.69 22.98
N GLY A 106 -20.17 9.47 23.50
CA GLY A 106 -19.25 8.44 23.02
C GLY A 106 -19.93 7.08 22.94
N GLU A 107 -20.23 6.67 21.71
CA GLU A 107 -20.43 5.27 21.39
C GLU A 107 -19.04 4.64 21.25
N LYS A 108 -18.63 3.95 22.32
CA LYS A 108 -17.49 3.03 22.31
C LYS A 108 -17.80 1.92 21.32
N GLU A 109 -17.42 2.06 20.05
CA GLU A 109 -17.38 0.92 19.14
C GLU A 109 -16.11 0.10 19.45
N LYS A 110 -16.19 -0.66 20.55
CA LYS A 110 -15.37 -1.85 20.74
C LYS A 110 -15.98 -2.92 19.86
N ASP A 111 -15.38 -3.19 18.72
CA ASP A 111 -15.54 -4.49 18.06
C ASP A 111 -14.27 -4.81 17.28
N GLY A 112 -13.28 -5.36 17.98
CA GLY A 112 -12.14 -6.06 17.38
C GLY A 112 -12.57 -7.45 16.93
N GLY A 113 -13.52 -7.52 16.00
CA GLY A 113 -13.85 -8.76 15.30
C GLY A 113 -12.80 -9.03 14.24
N LEU A 114 -12.07 -10.15 14.35
CA LEU A 114 -11.14 -10.61 13.33
C LEU A 114 -11.88 -10.63 11.98
N PRO A 115 -11.36 -10.01 10.92
CA PRO A 115 -12.08 -9.91 9.66
C PRO A 115 -12.40 -11.32 9.17
N VAL A 116 -13.68 -11.61 8.94
CA VAL A 116 -14.17 -12.92 8.49
C VAL A 116 -13.39 -13.40 7.24
N SER A 117 -12.90 -12.47 6.43
CA SER A 117 -11.93 -12.67 5.33
C SER A 117 -10.69 -13.50 5.71
N MET A 118 -10.11 -13.27 6.90
CA MET A 118 -8.91 -13.97 7.35
C MET A 118 -9.18 -15.45 7.61
N HIS A 119 -10.34 -15.78 8.19
CA HIS A 119 -10.73 -17.18 8.42
C HIS A 119 -10.95 -17.93 7.10
N PHE A 120 -11.48 -17.26 6.07
CA PHE A 120 -11.61 -17.86 4.74
C PHE A 120 -10.25 -18.18 4.11
N ILE A 121 -9.27 -17.29 4.23
CA ILE A 121 -7.91 -17.53 3.71
C ILE A 121 -7.25 -18.71 4.43
N PHE A 122 -7.35 -18.76 5.75
CA PHE A 122 -6.79 -19.88 6.51
C PHE A 122 -7.50 -21.21 6.24
N ALA A 123 -8.83 -21.21 6.12
CA ALA A 123 -9.58 -22.41 5.74
C ALA A 123 -9.18 -22.90 4.35
N LEU A 124 -9.00 -21.98 3.39
CA LEU A 124 -8.57 -22.27 2.03
C LEU A 124 -7.15 -22.84 2.00
N LEU A 125 -6.18 -22.16 2.63
CA LEU A 125 -4.81 -22.66 2.74
C LEU A 125 -4.77 -24.03 3.43
N TYR A 126 -5.57 -24.23 4.47
CA TYR A 126 -5.70 -25.53 5.13
C TYR A 126 -6.22 -26.62 4.18
N THR A 127 -7.23 -26.33 3.35
CA THR A 127 -7.71 -27.32 2.35
C THR A 127 -6.67 -27.63 1.28
N ILE A 128 -5.92 -26.63 0.81
CA ILE A 128 -4.83 -26.85 -0.17
C ILE A 128 -3.71 -27.68 0.46
N ILE A 129 -3.26 -27.34 1.67
CA ILE A 129 -2.19 -28.07 2.35
C ILE A 129 -2.62 -29.49 2.71
N SER A 130 -3.87 -29.67 3.18
CA SER A 130 -4.44 -30.98 3.50
C SER A 130 -4.55 -31.86 2.26
N THR A 131 -5.03 -31.32 1.13
CA THR A 131 -5.11 -32.08 -0.13
C THR A 131 -3.73 -32.46 -0.66
N ILE A 132 -2.76 -31.55 -0.65
CA ILE A 132 -1.37 -31.84 -1.02
C ILE A 132 -0.76 -32.92 -0.09
N GLY A 133 -1.00 -32.82 1.22
CA GLY A 133 -0.48 -33.76 2.21
C GLY A 133 -1.05 -35.18 2.05
N VAL A 134 -2.37 -35.29 1.86
CA VAL A 134 -3.02 -36.59 1.62
C VAL A 134 -2.52 -37.20 0.31
N LEU A 135 -2.36 -36.41 -0.75
CA LEU A 135 -1.81 -36.91 -2.01
C LEU A 135 -0.35 -37.33 -1.90
N GLY A 136 0.49 -36.54 -1.23
CA GLY A 136 1.88 -36.89 -1.00
C GLY A 136 2.01 -38.20 -0.24
N TYR A 137 1.17 -38.39 0.78
CA TYR A 137 1.09 -39.63 1.54
C TYR A 137 0.66 -40.82 0.68
N LEU A 138 -0.41 -40.68 -0.10
CA LEU A 138 -0.89 -41.75 -0.99
C LEU A 138 0.13 -42.08 -2.09
N TYR A 139 0.80 -41.07 -2.66
CA TYR A 139 1.83 -41.28 -3.68
C TYR A 139 3.05 -42.01 -3.10
N PHE A 140 3.51 -41.59 -1.92
CA PHE A 140 4.63 -42.21 -1.23
C PHE A 140 4.32 -43.65 -0.82
N ALA A 141 3.13 -43.90 -0.25
CA ALA A 141 2.67 -45.23 0.12
C ALA A 141 2.48 -46.16 -1.10
N ASN A 142 2.02 -45.63 -2.22
CA ASN A 142 1.79 -46.39 -3.45
C ASN A 142 3.09 -46.71 -4.21
N VAL A 143 4.02 -45.75 -4.30
CA VAL A 143 5.37 -45.96 -4.86
C VAL A 143 6.13 -47.06 -4.13
N SER A 144 5.92 -47.17 -2.82
CA SER A 144 6.56 -48.19 -2.01
C SER A 144 6.03 -49.61 -2.25
N ASN A 145 4.86 -49.78 -2.91
CA ASN A 145 4.12 -51.05 -2.85
C ASN A 145 3.94 -51.80 -4.18
N ARG A 146 4.04 -51.19 -5.38
CA ARG A 146 3.89 -51.96 -6.65
C ARG A 146 4.63 -51.40 -7.87
N GLN A 147 5.25 -52.30 -8.65
CA GLN A 147 5.57 -52.11 -10.07
C GLN A 147 4.32 -52.37 -10.95
N LEU A 148 4.15 -51.52 -11.99
CA LEU A 148 3.48 -51.74 -13.29
C LEU A 148 2.00 -51.36 -13.59
N ASP A 149 1.14 -50.95 -12.65
CA ASP A 149 -0.14 -50.25 -13.01
C ASP A 149 -0.08 -48.72 -12.82
N LEU A 150 1.11 -48.19 -12.54
CA LEU A 150 1.31 -46.80 -12.11
C LEU A 150 1.01 -45.74 -13.17
N ARG A 151 1.12 -46.03 -14.46
CA ARG A 151 1.10 -44.95 -15.47
C ARG A 151 -0.30 -44.36 -15.66
N THR A 152 -1.32 -45.21 -15.78
CA THR A 152 -2.71 -44.76 -15.99
C THR A 152 -3.31 -44.15 -14.73
N ASP A 153 -3.06 -44.76 -13.57
CA ASP A 153 -3.61 -44.30 -12.30
C ASP A 153 -2.99 -42.97 -11.83
N VAL A 154 -1.68 -42.79 -12.05
CA VAL A 154 -1.00 -41.52 -11.76
C VAL A 154 -1.47 -40.41 -12.69
N ILE A 155 -1.68 -40.69 -13.98
CA ILE A 155 -2.18 -39.69 -14.93
C ILE A 155 -3.59 -39.25 -14.53
N VAL A 156 -4.52 -40.18 -14.29
CA VAL A 156 -5.90 -39.85 -13.90
C VAL A 156 -5.95 -39.10 -12.58
N THR A 157 -5.15 -39.51 -11.59
CA THR A 157 -5.10 -38.85 -10.28
C THR A 157 -4.50 -37.44 -10.37
N SER A 158 -3.49 -37.24 -11.23
CA SER A 158 -2.91 -35.91 -11.46
C SER A 158 -3.89 -34.95 -12.13
N PHE A 159 -4.64 -35.41 -13.13
CA PHE A 159 -5.65 -34.60 -13.82
C PHE A 159 -6.84 -34.26 -12.93
N SER A 160 -7.31 -35.21 -12.10
CA SER A 160 -8.41 -34.94 -11.16
C SER A 160 -7.98 -33.92 -10.10
N LEU A 161 -6.75 -33.98 -9.60
CA LEU A 161 -6.20 -33.00 -8.68
C LEU A 161 -6.15 -31.59 -9.29
N VAL A 162 -5.53 -31.48 -10.47
CA VAL A 162 -5.42 -30.19 -11.17
C VAL A 162 -6.82 -29.63 -11.45
N GLY A 163 -7.76 -30.50 -11.82
CA GLY A 163 -9.17 -30.14 -11.98
C GLY A 163 -9.78 -29.59 -10.69
N VAL A 164 -9.61 -30.26 -9.55
CA VAL A 164 -10.14 -29.81 -8.25
C VAL A 164 -9.52 -28.47 -7.85
N VAL A 165 -8.20 -28.32 -7.95
CA VAL A 165 -7.50 -27.06 -7.62
C VAL A 165 -7.98 -25.92 -8.53
N ALA A 166 -8.13 -26.18 -9.83
CA ALA A 166 -8.63 -25.19 -10.78
C ALA A 166 -10.08 -24.77 -10.46
N VAL A 167 -10.97 -25.74 -10.17
CA VAL A 167 -12.36 -25.46 -9.80
C VAL A 167 -12.44 -24.65 -8.52
N VAL A 168 -11.69 -25.04 -7.48
CA VAL A 168 -11.61 -24.29 -6.22
C VAL A 168 -11.13 -22.86 -6.48
N GLY A 169 -10.04 -22.70 -7.25
CA GLY A 169 -9.51 -21.39 -7.66
C GLY A 169 -10.53 -20.52 -8.38
N ILE A 170 -11.29 -21.10 -9.34
CA ILE A 170 -12.35 -20.40 -10.06
C ILE A 170 -13.47 -19.96 -9.12
N VAL A 171 -13.92 -20.83 -8.22
CA VAL A 171 -14.96 -20.51 -7.23
C VAL A 171 -14.52 -19.34 -6.34
N ILE A 172 -13.29 -19.38 -5.83
CA ILE A 172 -12.72 -18.31 -5.01
C ILE A 172 -12.62 -17.01 -5.80
N PHE A 173 -12.12 -17.06 -7.03
CA PHE A 173 -11.97 -15.88 -7.88
C PHE A 173 -13.33 -15.20 -8.15
N LEU A 174 -14.35 -16.00 -8.47
CA LEU A 174 -15.71 -15.50 -8.67
C LEU A 174 -16.31 -14.94 -7.38
N PHE A 175 -16.02 -15.56 -6.23
CA PHE A 175 -16.45 -15.09 -4.92
C PHE A 175 -15.82 -13.73 -4.56
N LEU A 176 -14.49 -13.62 -4.65
CA LEU A 176 -13.75 -12.37 -4.38
C LEU A 176 -14.16 -11.25 -5.32
N SER A 177 -14.33 -11.56 -6.61
CA SER A 177 -14.78 -10.60 -7.62
C SER A 177 -16.17 -10.07 -7.30
N ARG A 178 -17.07 -10.91 -6.77
CA ARG A 178 -18.44 -10.49 -6.41
C ARG A 178 -18.50 -9.77 -5.07
N LEU A 179 -17.71 -10.16 -4.08
CA LEU A 179 -17.79 -9.61 -2.73
C LEU A 179 -16.96 -8.35 -2.50
N ILE A 180 -15.87 -8.18 -3.24
CA ILE A 180 -14.92 -7.09 -3.00
C ILE A 180 -14.85 -6.16 -4.22
N ALA A 181 -14.59 -6.70 -5.41
CA ALA A 181 -14.33 -5.85 -6.58
C ALA A 181 -15.57 -5.05 -7.01
N LYS A 182 -16.75 -5.67 -7.01
CA LYS A 182 -18.01 -4.98 -7.35
C LYS A 182 -18.35 -3.81 -6.40
N PRO A 183 -18.45 -4.00 -5.07
CA PRO A 183 -18.82 -2.89 -4.19
C PRO A 183 -17.75 -1.81 -4.12
N LEU A 184 -16.46 -2.15 -4.25
CA LEU A 184 -15.41 -1.13 -4.37
C LEU A 184 -15.58 -0.29 -5.64
N GLY A 185 -15.91 -0.91 -6.77
CA GLY A 185 -16.21 -0.18 -8.01
C GLY A 185 -17.41 0.77 -7.88
N GLU A 186 -18.46 0.34 -7.18
CA GLU A 186 -19.62 1.18 -6.87
C GLU A 186 -19.24 2.37 -5.97
N LEU A 187 -18.40 2.16 -4.95
CA LEU A 187 -17.91 3.22 -4.08
C LEU A 187 -17.00 4.21 -4.81
N THR A 188 -16.11 3.73 -5.69
CA THR A 188 -15.28 4.60 -6.54
C THR A 188 -16.15 5.43 -7.48
N ALA A 189 -17.18 4.83 -8.09
CA ALA A 189 -18.12 5.55 -8.94
C ALA A 189 -18.90 6.61 -8.14
N ALA A 190 -19.32 6.29 -6.91
CA ALA A 190 -19.95 7.24 -6.01
C ALA A 190 -19.03 8.41 -5.66
N ALA A 191 -17.77 8.13 -5.29
CA ALA A 191 -16.77 9.16 -4.98
C ALA A 191 -16.54 10.12 -6.16
N ASN A 192 -16.42 9.60 -7.38
CA ASN A 192 -16.28 10.43 -8.59
C ASN A 192 -17.51 11.31 -8.85
N ARG A 193 -18.72 10.80 -8.57
CA ARG A 193 -19.94 11.61 -8.70
C ARG A 193 -20.00 12.74 -7.69
N ILE A 194 -19.56 12.49 -6.44
CA ILE A 194 -19.46 13.51 -5.39
C ILE A 194 -18.48 14.61 -5.83
N ASN A 195 -17.31 14.22 -6.35
CA ASN A 195 -16.32 15.17 -6.87
C ASN A 195 -16.86 16.04 -8.01
N ASN A 196 -17.78 15.50 -8.82
CA ASN A 196 -18.43 16.22 -9.91
C ASN A 196 -19.69 17.01 -9.46
N GLY A 197 -19.93 17.15 -8.14
CA GLY A 197 -21.05 17.92 -7.58
C GLY A 197 -22.37 17.15 -7.40
N GLY A 198 -22.41 15.85 -7.70
CA GLY A 198 -23.59 15.01 -7.50
C GLY A 198 -23.77 14.61 -6.03
N LEU A 199 -24.57 15.37 -5.28
CA LEU A 199 -24.79 15.19 -3.84
C LEU A 199 -26.23 14.75 -3.48
N ASP A 200 -26.98 14.21 -4.43
CA ASP A 200 -28.41 13.88 -4.20
C ASP A 200 -28.70 12.38 -4.08
N PHE A 201 -27.70 11.52 -4.21
CA PHE A 201 -27.86 10.07 -4.07
C PHE A 201 -27.26 9.56 -2.75
N PRO A 202 -27.93 8.63 -2.05
CA PRO A 202 -27.38 7.98 -0.86
C PRO A 202 -26.38 6.89 -1.24
N ILE A 203 -25.28 6.78 -0.49
CA ILE A 203 -24.33 5.66 -0.63
C ILE A 203 -24.85 4.46 0.18
N VAL A 204 -25.26 3.40 -0.52
CA VAL A 204 -25.75 2.16 0.13
C VAL A 204 -24.57 1.31 0.59
N SER A 205 -24.50 0.98 1.88
CA SER A 205 -23.47 0.12 2.45
C SER A 205 -23.80 -1.37 2.24
N ARG A 206 -23.26 -1.98 1.17
CA ARG A 206 -23.31 -3.44 0.96
C ARG A 206 -21.92 -4.07 1.00
N GLY A 207 -21.84 -5.26 1.58
CA GLY A 207 -20.63 -6.09 1.58
C GLY A 207 -20.04 -6.37 2.96
N PRO A 208 -18.78 -6.83 3.00
CA PRO A 208 -18.02 -7.08 4.23
C PRO A 208 -17.97 -5.86 5.15
N ARG A 209 -17.63 -6.06 6.43
CA ARG A 209 -17.62 -5.00 7.45
C ARG A 209 -16.75 -3.81 7.03
N GLU A 210 -15.58 -4.10 6.48
CA GLU A 210 -14.57 -3.13 6.05
C GLU A 210 -15.12 -2.25 4.91
N VAL A 211 -15.83 -2.87 3.97
CA VAL A 211 -16.46 -2.18 2.85
C VAL A 211 -17.62 -1.31 3.32
N ARG A 212 -18.41 -1.78 4.30
CA ARG A 212 -19.50 -1.01 4.90
C ARG A 212 -19.01 0.18 5.71
N GLU A 213 -17.92 0.02 6.45
CA GLU A 213 -17.29 1.09 7.22
C GLU A 213 -16.75 2.19 6.29
N LEU A 214 -16.09 1.78 5.19
CA LEU A 214 -15.65 2.71 4.15
C LEU A 214 -16.82 3.45 3.51
N ALA A 215 -17.92 2.75 3.18
CA ALA A 215 -19.12 3.35 2.64
C ALA A 215 -19.73 4.40 3.60
N ALA A 216 -19.78 4.10 4.90
CA ALA A 216 -20.28 5.02 5.92
C ALA A 216 -19.40 6.25 6.09
N ALA A 217 -18.07 6.10 6.03
CA ALA A 217 -17.13 7.22 6.06
C ALA A 217 -17.30 8.13 4.83
N LEU A 218 -17.47 7.54 3.64
CA LEU A 218 -17.71 8.28 2.40
C LEU A 218 -19.04 9.06 2.44
N GLU A 219 -20.09 8.47 3.01
CA GLU A 219 -21.39 9.15 3.19
C GLU A 219 -21.27 10.35 4.15
N ARG A 220 -20.52 10.23 5.25
CA ARG A 220 -20.23 11.37 6.14
C ARG A 220 -19.50 12.50 5.41
N MET A 221 -18.53 12.17 4.55
CA MET A 221 -17.82 13.15 3.71
C MET A 221 -18.79 13.86 2.75
N ARG A 222 -19.63 13.10 2.03
CA ARG A 222 -20.65 13.62 1.11
C ARG A 222 -21.55 14.65 1.77
N LEU A 223 -22.06 14.33 2.97
CA LEU A 223 -22.92 15.22 3.73
C LEU A 223 -22.21 16.50 4.20
N SER A 224 -20.91 16.42 4.48
CA SER A 224 -20.11 17.60 4.82
C SER A 224 -19.93 18.55 3.64
N CYS A 225 -19.80 18.03 2.42
CA CYS A 225 -19.67 18.86 1.20
C CYS A 225 -20.99 19.52 0.77
N ARG A 226 -22.13 19.09 1.33
CA ARG A 226 -23.46 19.66 1.02
C ARG A 226 -23.79 20.89 1.87
N LYS A 227 -23.08 21.10 2.98
CA LYS A 227 -23.23 22.28 3.85
C LYS A 227 -22.40 23.43 3.33
#